data_AF-A0AAD6JKX3-F1
#
_entry.id   AF-A0AAD6JKX3-F1
#
_cell.length_a   1.000
_cell.length_b   1.000
_cell.length_c   1.000
_cell.angle_alpha   90.00
_cell.angle_beta   90.00
_cell.angle_gamma   90.00
#
_symmetry.space_group_name_H-M   'P 1'
#
loop_
_entity.id
_entity.type
_entity.pdbx_description
1 polymer ?
#
loop_
_entity_poly.entity_id
_entity_poly.type
_entity_poly.pdbx_seq_one_letter_code
_entity_poly.pdbx_strand_id
1 'polypeptide(L)'
;MAEEYRGLVREMCERKLAPNLPYVKALFLGWFEPLKEAIEREQKLEKSKKQKSAFSPNIELLPADKMAVIVMHKMMGLVMVGHEDGCVRVVQAAVQIGIAIEQEVRIHNFLEKTKSYQRKKTLHDVQESMDKEKEMLRKRVNSLIRRKRLMEVQNLVKQDETKPWSRDKQAKLGSRLIELLTETAYVQPPANQSEGVPPDVRPAFRHIFKSVTKNPGQKIGLMERLSTC
;
A
#
# COMPACT_ATOMS: atom_id res chain seq x y z
N MET A 1 -1.32 0.54 -12.37
CA MET A 1 -1.50 -0.26 -11.15
C MET A 1 -2.94 -0.26 -10.64
N ALA A 2 -3.52 0.81 -10.09
CA ALA A 2 -4.93 0.76 -9.62
C ALA A 2 -5.96 0.54 -10.74
N GLU A 3 -5.76 1.15 -11.92
CA GLU A 3 -6.63 0.91 -13.09
C GLU A 3 -6.42 -0.47 -13.72
N GLU A 4 -5.18 -0.97 -13.76
CA GLU A 4 -4.88 -2.35 -14.19
C GLU A 4 -5.54 -3.36 -13.26
N TYR A 5 -5.55 -3.07 -11.95
CA TYR A 5 -6.23 -3.88 -10.95
C TYR A 5 -7.75 -3.86 -11.13
N ARG A 6 -8.36 -2.67 -11.30
CA ARG A 6 -9.80 -2.54 -11.58
C ARG A 6 -10.21 -3.19 -12.90
N GLY A 7 -9.39 -3.05 -13.94
CA GLY A 7 -9.62 -3.67 -15.24
C GLY A 7 -9.58 -5.19 -15.14
N LEU A 8 -8.61 -5.73 -14.40
CA LEU A 8 -8.52 -7.16 -14.13
C LEU A 8 -9.74 -7.67 -13.34
N VAL A 9 -10.14 -7.00 -12.25
CA VAL A 9 -11.34 -7.38 -11.46
C VAL A 9 -12.57 -7.47 -12.36
N ARG A 10 -12.77 -6.46 -13.22
CA ARG A 10 -13.89 -6.40 -14.16
C ARG A 10 -13.88 -7.56 -15.16
N GLU A 11 -12.75 -7.77 -15.83
CA GLU A 11 -12.57 -8.86 -16.80
C GLU A 11 -12.79 -10.23 -16.15
N MET A 12 -12.40 -10.38 -14.88
CA MET A 12 -12.56 -11.61 -14.11
C MET A 12 -14.01 -11.92 -13.74
N CYS A 13 -14.78 -10.89 -13.33
CA CYS A 13 -16.21 -11.00 -13.09
C CYS A 13 -16.96 -11.34 -14.39
N GLU A 14 -16.62 -10.67 -15.50
CA GLU A 14 -17.25 -10.87 -16.81
C GLU A 14 -17.01 -12.29 -17.37
N ARG A 15 -15.80 -12.82 -17.20
CA ARG A 15 -15.42 -14.13 -17.76
C ARG A 15 -15.65 -15.32 -16.82
N LYS A 16 -16.22 -15.11 -15.63
CA LYS A 16 -16.41 -16.15 -14.58
C LYS A 16 -15.11 -16.92 -14.25
N LEU A 17 -13.95 -16.26 -14.38
CA LEU A 17 -12.63 -16.89 -14.20
C LEU A 17 -12.21 -17.00 -12.73
N ALA A 18 -13.04 -16.53 -11.80
CA ALA A 18 -12.80 -16.58 -10.35
C ALA A 18 -12.36 -17.95 -9.80
N PRO A 19 -12.79 -19.12 -10.33
CA PRO A 19 -12.36 -20.42 -9.82
C PRO A 19 -10.89 -20.78 -10.09
N ASN A 20 -10.27 -20.23 -11.15
CA ASN A 20 -8.97 -20.72 -11.67
C ASN A 20 -7.80 -19.74 -11.45
N LEU A 21 -7.99 -18.72 -10.62
CA LEU A 21 -6.96 -17.73 -10.37
C LEU A 21 -5.93 -18.30 -9.38
N PRO A 22 -4.61 -18.09 -9.59
CA PRO A 22 -3.62 -18.43 -8.57
C PRO A 22 -4.04 -17.84 -7.22
N TYR A 23 -4.16 -18.69 -6.20
CA TYR A 23 -4.77 -18.41 -4.89
C TYR A 23 -4.42 -17.03 -4.30
N VAL A 24 -3.16 -16.62 -4.41
CA VAL A 24 -2.68 -15.30 -3.94
C VAL A 24 -3.41 -14.14 -4.62
N LYS A 25 -3.66 -14.21 -5.93
CA LYS A 25 -4.38 -13.16 -6.63
C LYS A 25 -5.86 -13.11 -6.21
N ALA A 26 -6.48 -14.24 -5.86
CA ALA A 26 -7.87 -14.28 -5.42
C ALA A 26 -8.02 -13.66 -4.02
N LEU A 27 -7.06 -13.93 -3.13
CA LEU A 27 -6.98 -13.28 -1.83
C LEU A 27 -6.83 -11.75 -1.97
N PHE A 28 -5.96 -11.29 -2.88
CA PHE A 28 -5.81 -9.87 -3.13
C PHE A 28 -7.11 -9.22 -3.63
N LEU A 29 -7.87 -9.92 -4.48
CA LEU A 29 -9.20 -9.46 -4.92
C LEU A 29 -10.19 -9.35 -3.75
N GLY A 30 -10.17 -10.31 -2.83
CA GLY A 30 -11.03 -10.29 -1.65
C GLY A 30 -10.68 -9.21 -0.62
N TRP A 31 -9.42 -8.76 -0.56
CA TRP A 31 -8.98 -7.79 0.47
C TRP A 31 -9.02 -6.34 0.03
N PHE A 32 -8.95 -6.07 -1.28
CA PHE A 32 -8.77 -4.70 -1.76
C PHE A 32 -9.94 -3.79 -1.43
N GLU A 33 -11.17 -4.20 -1.76
CA GLU A 33 -12.34 -3.33 -1.58
C GLU A 33 -12.60 -3.04 -0.08
N PRO A 34 -12.61 -4.06 0.82
CA PRO A 34 -12.75 -3.81 2.25
C PRO A 34 -11.66 -2.90 2.84
N LEU A 35 -10.40 -3.11 2.43
CA LEU A 35 -9.29 -2.28 2.90
C LEU A 35 -9.39 -0.84 2.37
N LYS A 36 -9.71 -0.67 1.08
CA LYS A 36 -9.89 0.65 0.47
C LYS A 36 -10.96 1.45 1.22
N GLU A 37 -12.13 0.84 1.44
CA GLU A 37 -13.22 1.48 2.17
C GLU A 37 -12.83 1.85 3.61
N ALA A 38 -12.10 0.97 4.31
CA ALA A 38 -11.62 1.25 5.65
C ALA A 38 -10.62 2.43 5.68
N ILE A 39 -9.71 2.50 4.71
CA ILE A 39 -8.79 3.64 4.55
C ILE A 39 -9.56 4.93 4.23
N GLU A 40 -10.54 4.89 3.33
CA GLU A 40 -11.37 6.06 3.03
C GLU A 40 -12.12 6.56 4.25
N ARG A 41 -12.67 5.65 5.08
CA ARG A 41 -13.31 6.02 6.35
C ARG A 41 -12.32 6.70 7.29
N GLU A 42 -11.09 6.18 7.42
CA GLU A 42 -10.06 6.81 8.23
C GLU A 42 -9.65 8.19 7.70
N GLN A 43 -9.58 8.37 6.38
CA GLN A 43 -9.29 9.66 5.75
C GLN A 43 -10.41 10.69 5.99
N LYS A 44 -11.67 10.26 5.90
CA LYS A 44 -12.87 11.10 6.08
C LYS A 44 -13.17 11.41 7.54
N LEU A 45 -12.53 10.72 8.49
CA LEU A 45 -12.79 10.88 9.91
C LEU A 45 -12.44 12.30 10.37
N GLU A 46 -13.44 13.01 10.91
CA GLU A 46 -13.27 14.35 11.48
C GLU A 46 -12.53 14.28 12.82
N LYS A 47 -11.21 14.19 12.73
CA LYS A 47 -10.28 14.28 13.85
C LYS A 47 -9.61 15.64 13.85
N SER A 48 -9.30 16.16 15.04
CA SER A 48 -8.44 17.35 15.15
C SER A 48 -7.08 17.11 14.48
N LYS A 49 -6.44 18.16 13.96
CA LYS A 49 -5.11 18.06 13.34
C LYS A 49 -4.08 17.36 14.24
N LYS A 50 -4.20 17.57 15.56
CA LYS A 50 -3.34 16.93 16.58
C LYS A 50 -3.58 15.42 16.66
N GLN A 51 -4.83 14.97 16.64
CA GLN A 51 -5.18 13.54 16.63
C GLN A 51 -4.76 12.87 15.31
N LYS A 52 -5.02 13.49 14.16
CA LYS A 52 -4.56 12.95 12.87
C LYS A 52 -3.04 12.78 12.83
N SER A 53 -2.30 13.80 13.27
CA SER A 53 -0.84 13.74 13.36
C SER A 53 -0.31 12.66 14.33
N ALA A 54 -1.05 12.39 15.41
CA ALA A 54 -0.67 11.40 16.40
C ALA A 54 -0.92 9.95 15.95
N PHE A 55 -2.03 9.70 15.25
CA PHE A 55 -2.52 8.34 14.97
C PHE A 55 -2.41 7.91 13.51
N SER A 56 -2.54 8.83 12.56
CA SER A 56 -2.55 8.54 11.12
C SER A 56 -1.92 9.69 10.32
N PRO A 57 -0.65 10.05 10.61
CA PRO A 57 -0.01 11.18 9.95
C PRO A 57 0.04 10.95 8.43
N ASN A 58 -0.27 12.00 7.65
CA ASN A 58 -0.17 11.99 6.19
C ASN A 58 -1.11 11.02 5.46
N ILE A 59 -2.11 10.44 6.13
CA ILE A 59 -3.01 9.46 5.49
C ILE A 59 -3.83 10.05 4.33
N GLU A 60 -4.00 11.38 4.28
CA GLU A 60 -4.73 12.09 3.24
C GLU A 60 -3.89 12.40 1.98
N LEU A 61 -2.57 12.18 2.02
CA LEU A 61 -1.67 12.58 0.93
C LEU A 61 -1.67 11.63 -0.28
N LEU A 62 -2.36 10.50 -0.18
CA LEU A 62 -2.51 9.55 -1.28
C LEU A 62 -3.95 9.02 -1.32
N PRO A 63 -4.53 8.83 -2.51
CA PRO A 63 -5.81 8.13 -2.66
C PRO A 63 -5.81 6.75 -1.98
N ALA A 64 -6.94 6.39 -1.36
CA ALA A 64 -7.10 5.16 -0.60
C ALA A 64 -6.85 3.89 -1.44
N ASP A 65 -7.23 3.90 -2.73
CA ASP A 65 -7.01 2.78 -3.65
C ASP A 65 -5.51 2.47 -3.83
N LYS A 66 -4.67 3.49 -3.97
CA LYS A 66 -3.22 3.30 -4.06
C LYS A 66 -2.62 2.84 -2.73
N MET A 67 -3.09 3.38 -1.61
CA MET A 67 -2.64 2.94 -0.29
C MET A 67 -2.94 1.46 -0.06
N ALA A 68 -4.17 1.02 -0.35
CA ALA A 68 -4.58 -0.37 -0.20
C ALA A 68 -3.67 -1.32 -1.00
N VAL A 69 -3.44 -1.02 -2.29
CA VAL A 69 -2.54 -1.81 -3.15
C VAL A 69 -1.14 -1.90 -2.56
N ILE A 70 -0.55 -0.77 -2.13
CA ILE A 70 0.81 -0.75 -1.57
C ILE A 70 0.89 -1.59 -0.30
N VAL A 71 -0.07 -1.42 0.61
CA VAL A 71 -0.12 -2.13 1.89
C VAL A 71 -0.21 -3.64 1.66
N MET A 72 -1.15 -4.09 0.82
CA MET A 72 -1.34 -5.50 0.52
C MET A 72 -0.09 -6.13 -0.12
N HIS A 73 0.49 -5.48 -1.12
CA HIS A 73 1.67 -6.00 -1.81
C HIS A 73 2.89 -6.03 -0.90
N LYS A 74 3.11 -4.96 -0.12
CA LYS A 74 4.27 -4.87 0.77
C LYS A 74 4.17 -5.87 1.91
N MET A 75 3.00 -6.01 2.53
CA MET A 75 2.77 -6.99 3.59
C MET A 75 2.99 -8.41 3.08
N MET A 76 2.39 -8.76 1.93
CA MET A 76 2.56 -10.08 1.35
C MET A 76 4.01 -10.37 1.01
N GLY A 77 4.74 -9.41 0.40
CA GLY A 77 6.16 -9.57 0.11
C GLY A 77 7.00 -9.76 1.37
N LEU A 78 6.69 -9.05 2.46
CA LEU A 78 7.40 -9.17 3.73
C LEU A 78 7.16 -10.52 4.41
N VAL A 79 5.91 -11.02 4.36
CA VAL A 79 5.54 -12.30 4.96
C VAL A 79 6.05 -13.48 4.11
N MET A 80 6.00 -13.39 2.78
CA MET A 80 6.45 -14.46 1.87
C MET A 80 7.98 -14.62 1.82
N VAL A 81 8.75 -13.57 2.12
CA VAL A 81 10.23 -13.59 2.14
C VAL A 81 10.78 -13.80 3.56
N GLY A 82 9.91 -13.92 4.58
CA GLY A 82 10.32 -14.06 5.98
C GLY A 82 11.14 -15.31 6.25
N HIS A 83 12.23 -15.15 7.01
CA HIS A 83 13.10 -16.25 7.45
C HIS A 83 12.46 -17.15 8.53
N GLU A 84 11.34 -16.73 9.14
CA GLU A 84 10.68 -17.42 10.26
C GLU A 84 9.23 -17.79 9.87
N ASP A 85 9.05 -18.92 9.17
CA ASP A 85 7.75 -19.59 8.97
C ASP A 85 6.57 -18.68 8.57
N GLY A 86 6.78 -17.74 7.63
CA GLY A 86 5.71 -16.83 7.18
C GLY A 86 5.32 -15.74 8.20
N CYS A 87 6.25 -15.33 9.06
CA CYS A 87 6.08 -14.22 10.00
C CYS A 87 6.98 -13.02 9.64
N VAL A 88 6.53 -11.81 10.01
CA VAL A 88 7.35 -10.58 9.97
C VAL A 88 7.19 -9.76 11.25
N ARG A 89 8.27 -9.14 11.75
CA ARG A 89 8.17 -8.20 12.89
C ARG A 89 7.25 -7.02 12.55
N VAL A 90 6.26 -6.77 13.41
CA VAL A 90 5.24 -5.72 13.17
C VAL A 90 5.88 -4.35 12.99
N VAL A 91 6.84 -3.99 13.84
CA VAL A 91 7.56 -2.70 13.76
C VAL A 91 8.30 -2.56 12.42
N GLN A 92 8.93 -3.63 11.96
CA GLN A 92 9.63 -3.64 10.67
C GLN A 92 8.64 -3.48 9.51
N ALA A 93 7.52 -4.20 9.55
CA ALA A 93 6.48 -4.11 8.53
C ALA A 93 5.88 -2.69 8.48
N ALA A 94 5.57 -2.09 9.64
CA ALA A 94 5.02 -0.74 9.73
C ALA A 94 5.96 0.29 9.10
N VAL A 95 7.24 0.28 9.48
CA VAL A 95 8.24 1.19 8.91
C VAL A 95 8.37 0.99 7.39
N GLN A 96 8.43 -0.26 6.93
CA GLN A 96 8.59 -0.59 5.51
C GLN A 96 7.38 -0.17 4.66
N ILE A 97 6.16 -0.29 5.19
CA ILE A 97 4.94 0.20 4.55
C ILE A 97 4.94 1.73 4.51
N GLY A 98 5.27 2.38 5.63
CA GLY A 98 5.35 3.85 5.70
C GLY A 98 6.34 4.45 4.70
N ILE A 99 7.52 3.84 4.52
CA ILE A 99 8.49 4.24 3.49
C ILE A 99 7.89 4.09 2.08
N ALA A 100 7.22 2.98 1.80
CA ALA A 100 6.65 2.73 0.47
C ALA A 100 5.55 3.75 0.13
N ILE A 101 4.70 4.09 1.10
CA ILE A 101 3.67 5.13 0.94
C ILE A 101 4.32 6.51 0.73
N GLU A 102 5.33 6.86 1.53
CA GLU A 102 6.06 8.11 1.35
C GLU A 102 6.66 8.23 -0.06
N GLN A 103 7.29 7.15 -0.54
CA GLN A 103 7.86 7.12 -1.88
C GLN A 103 6.79 7.31 -2.96
N GLU A 104 5.65 6.64 -2.85
CA GLU A 104 4.53 6.83 -3.77
C GLU A 104 3.99 8.26 -3.71
N VAL A 105 3.82 8.86 -2.52
CA VAL A 105 3.37 10.25 -2.38
C VAL A 105 4.32 11.21 -3.07
N ARG A 106 5.63 11.01 -2.97
CA ARG A 106 6.61 11.87 -3.66
C ARG A 106 6.51 11.74 -5.18
N ILE A 107 6.44 10.51 -5.69
CA ILE A 107 6.27 10.26 -7.13
C ILE A 107 4.95 10.86 -7.61
N HIS A 108 3.87 10.67 -6.84
CA HIS A 108 2.55 11.21 -7.13
C HIS A 108 2.59 12.74 -7.21
N ASN A 109 3.14 13.40 -6.20
CA ASN A 109 3.24 14.85 -6.16
C ASN A 109 4.14 15.40 -7.27
N PHE A 110 5.25 14.73 -7.59
CA PHE A 110 6.11 15.11 -8.71
C PHE A 110 5.35 15.06 -10.04
N LEU A 111 4.59 14.00 -10.28
CA LEU A 111 3.80 13.82 -11.50
C LEU A 111 2.59 14.77 -11.57
N GLU A 112 1.95 15.09 -10.44
CA GLU A 112 0.82 16.03 -10.39
C GLU A 112 1.27 17.50 -10.50
N LYS A 113 2.36 17.88 -9.81
CA LYS A 113 2.98 19.21 -9.98
C LYS A 113 3.25 19.48 -11.46
N THR A 114 3.93 18.55 -12.15
CA THR A 114 4.25 18.68 -13.58
C THR A 114 3.02 18.76 -14.49
N LYS A 115 1.90 18.10 -14.16
CA LYS A 115 0.61 18.24 -14.88
C LYS A 115 -0.07 19.60 -14.66
N SER A 116 -0.02 20.14 -13.44
CA SER A 116 -0.72 21.40 -13.09
C SER A 116 -0.19 22.61 -13.85
N TYR A 117 1.12 22.65 -14.15
CA TYR A 117 1.73 23.69 -14.99
C TYR A 117 1.21 23.63 -16.42
N GLN A 118 0.97 22.44 -16.98
CA GLN A 118 0.43 22.28 -18.33
C GLN A 118 -1.01 22.79 -18.48
N ARG A 119 -1.80 22.84 -17.40
CA ARG A 119 -3.16 23.43 -17.40
C ARG A 119 -3.18 24.95 -17.28
N LYS A 120 -2.13 25.58 -16.70
CA LYS A 120 -2.02 27.04 -16.58
C LYS A 120 -1.52 27.73 -17.86
N LYS A 121 -1.40 26.98 -18.96
CA LYS A 121 -0.84 27.35 -20.27
C LYS A 121 -1.61 28.43 -21.05
N THR A 122 -2.47 29.23 -20.41
CA THR A 122 -3.23 30.27 -21.12
C THR A 122 -2.60 31.66 -21.03
N LEU A 123 -1.60 31.91 -20.18
CA LEU A 123 -1.00 33.25 -20.07
C LEU A 123 0.52 33.23 -19.79
N HIS A 124 1.28 33.76 -20.76
CA HIS A 124 2.63 34.37 -20.70
C HIS A 124 3.88 33.54 -21.12
N ASP A 125 4.69 34.20 -21.95
CA ASP A 125 5.68 33.72 -22.93
C ASP A 125 7.14 33.65 -22.46
N VAL A 126 7.38 33.27 -21.20
CA VAL A 126 8.76 32.97 -20.69
C VAL A 126 8.86 31.54 -20.13
N GLN A 127 7.72 30.84 -20.10
CA GLN A 127 7.52 29.57 -19.40
C GLN A 127 7.83 28.33 -20.28
N GLU A 128 8.05 28.52 -21.59
CA GLU A 128 8.05 27.42 -22.58
C GLU A 128 9.27 26.47 -22.48
N SER A 129 10.45 26.96 -22.09
CA SER A 129 11.68 26.16 -21.97
C SER A 129 11.68 25.28 -20.71
N MET A 130 11.32 25.87 -19.56
CA MET A 130 11.16 25.17 -18.28
C MET A 130 10.04 24.12 -18.34
N ASP A 131 9.00 24.36 -19.13
CA ASP A 131 7.89 23.43 -19.32
C ASP A 131 8.28 22.23 -20.19
N LYS A 132 9.10 22.43 -21.23
CA LYS A 132 9.67 21.34 -22.06
C LYS A 132 10.57 20.43 -21.22
N GLU A 133 11.41 20.98 -20.35
CA GLU A 133 12.28 20.21 -19.45
C GLU A 133 11.47 19.38 -18.44
N LYS A 134 10.47 19.99 -17.79
CA LYS A 134 9.57 19.29 -16.85
C LYS A 134 8.80 18.14 -17.50
N GLU A 135 8.32 18.33 -18.73
CA GLU A 135 7.63 17.27 -19.48
C GLU A 135 8.59 16.14 -19.88
N MET A 136 9.83 16.44 -20.25
CA MET A 136 10.86 15.42 -20.49
C MET A 136 11.15 14.62 -19.21
N LEU A 137 11.28 15.28 -18.06
CA LEU A 137 11.48 14.62 -16.76
C LEU A 137 10.30 13.71 -16.43
N ARG A 138 9.06 14.15 -16.68
CA ARG A 138 7.86 13.32 -16.48
C ARG A 138 7.85 12.08 -17.36
N LYS A 139 8.16 12.21 -18.66
CA LYS A 139 8.29 11.08 -19.59
C LYS A 139 9.39 10.12 -19.14
N ARG A 140 10.50 10.65 -18.62
CA ARG A 140 11.61 9.86 -18.07
C ARG A 140 11.20 9.09 -16.82
N VAL A 141 10.50 9.73 -15.88
CA VAL A 141 9.97 9.04 -14.69
C VAL A 141 9.01 7.92 -15.11
N ASN A 142 8.07 8.19 -16.02
CA ASN A 142 7.14 7.17 -16.51
C ASN A 142 7.85 6.01 -17.23
N SER A 143 8.87 6.29 -18.04
CA SER A 143 9.62 5.24 -18.73
C SER A 143 10.43 4.38 -17.76
N LEU A 144 11.01 4.98 -16.71
CA LEU A 144 11.71 4.27 -15.65
C LEU A 144 10.78 3.41 -14.80
N ILE A 145 9.57 3.90 -14.48
CA ILE A 145 8.53 3.13 -13.80
C ILE A 145 8.16 1.90 -14.63
N ARG A 146 7.89 2.08 -15.94
CA ARG A 146 7.59 0.97 -16.86
C ARG A 146 8.72 -0.06 -16.93
N ARG A 147 9.98 0.40 -16.85
CA ARG A 147 11.19 -0.44 -16.83
C ARG A 147 11.52 -1.01 -15.44
N LYS A 148 10.69 -0.76 -14.41
CA LYS A 148 10.91 -1.16 -13.01
C LYS A 148 12.24 -0.66 -12.41
N ARG A 149 12.79 0.45 -12.92
CA ARG A 149 14.06 1.06 -12.47
C ARG A 149 13.82 2.01 -11.28
N LEU A 150 13.37 1.44 -10.16
CA LEU A 150 12.91 2.23 -9.00
C LEU A 150 13.99 3.10 -8.35
N MET A 151 15.25 2.66 -8.34
CA MET A 151 16.35 3.46 -7.80
C MET A 151 16.59 4.74 -8.62
N GLU A 152 16.50 4.64 -9.94
CA GLU A 152 16.62 5.79 -10.85
C GLU A 152 15.45 6.75 -10.67
N VAL A 153 14.22 6.23 -10.53
CA VAL A 153 13.02 7.04 -10.22
C VAL A 153 13.22 7.80 -8.91
N GLN A 154 13.68 7.12 -7.85
CA GLN A 154 13.91 7.76 -6.56
C GLN A 154 14.97 8.85 -6.64
N ASN A 155 16.06 8.65 -7.39
CA ASN A 155 17.11 9.65 -7.54
C ASN A 155 16.62 10.88 -8.30
N LEU A 156 15.77 10.72 -9.32
CA LEU A 156 15.13 11.84 -10.02
C LEU A 156 14.16 12.61 -9.11
N VAL A 157 13.35 11.89 -8.33
CA VAL A 157 12.35 12.53 -7.45
C VAL A 157 13.00 13.17 -6.22
N LYS A 158 14.15 12.68 -5.75
CA LYS A 158 14.93 13.30 -4.65
C LYS A 158 15.44 14.70 -4.98
N GLN A 159 15.53 15.06 -6.27
CA GLN A 159 15.90 16.42 -6.68
C GLN A 159 14.76 17.43 -6.41
N ASP A 160 13.53 16.97 -6.19
CA ASP A 160 12.42 17.81 -5.69
C ASP A 160 12.62 17.99 -4.16
N GLU A 161 12.69 19.24 -3.68
CA GLU A 161 13.16 19.69 -2.34
C GLU A 161 12.38 19.16 -1.11
N THR A 162 11.56 18.12 -1.28
CA THR A 162 10.72 17.55 -0.23
C THR A 162 11.54 16.76 0.80
N LYS A 163 11.59 17.28 2.02
CA LYS A 163 12.23 16.63 3.16
C LYS A 163 11.59 15.26 3.46
N PRO A 164 12.39 14.21 3.76
CA PRO A 164 11.85 12.92 4.19
C PRO A 164 11.04 12.96 5.47
N TRP A 165 10.04 12.07 5.53
CA TRP A 165 9.29 11.83 6.76
C TRP A 165 10.20 11.19 7.80
N SER A 166 9.95 11.52 9.08
CA SER A 166 10.65 10.87 10.18
C SER A 166 10.26 9.39 10.28
N ARG A 167 11.15 8.57 10.85
CA ARG A 167 10.87 7.16 11.15
C ARG A 167 9.59 6.99 11.99
N ASP A 168 9.37 7.89 12.94
CA ASP A 168 8.16 7.93 13.77
C ASP A 168 6.89 8.10 12.92
N LYS A 169 6.87 9.05 11.98
CA LYS A 169 5.72 9.26 11.08
C LYS A 169 5.48 8.05 10.18
N GLN A 170 6.55 7.49 9.61
CA GLN A 170 6.47 6.27 8.79
C GLN A 170 5.89 5.11 9.58
N ALA A 171 6.37 4.89 10.81
CA ALA A 171 5.91 3.82 11.68
C ALA A 171 4.45 4.00 12.09
N LYS A 172 4.03 5.21 12.51
CA LYS A 172 2.64 5.50 12.90
C LYS A 172 1.65 5.25 11.75
N LEU A 173 1.93 5.80 10.57
CA LEU A 173 1.08 5.58 9.41
C LEU A 173 1.05 4.10 9.01
N GLY A 174 2.22 3.46 8.95
CA GLY A 174 2.32 2.04 8.62
C GLY A 174 1.58 1.15 9.60
N SER A 175 1.69 1.42 10.90
CA SER A 175 0.97 0.68 11.95
C SER A 175 -0.54 0.80 11.79
N ARG A 176 -1.06 2.01 11.56
CA ARG A 176 -2.50 2.19 11.35
C ARG A 176 -2.99 1.48 10.09
N LEU A 177 -2.22 1.51 9.01
CA LEU A 177 -2.56 0.79 7.78
C LEU A 177 -2.52 -0.73 7.95
N ILE A 178 -1.58 -1.26 8.74
CA ILE A 178 -1.55 -2.68 9.11
C ILE A 178 -2.79 -3.04 9.94
N GLU A 179 -3.16 -2.20 10.90
CA GLU A 179 -4.35 -2.42 11.73
C GLU A 179 -5.62 -2.51 10.87
N LEU A 180 -5.82 -1.55 9.97
CA LEU A 180 -6.93 -1.60 9.00
C LEU A 180 -6.89 -2.85 8.12
N LEU A 181 -5.71 -3.29 7.67
CA LEU A 181 -5.56 -4.55 6.93
C LEU A 181 -5.95 -5.76 7.78
N THR A 182 -5.52 -5.83 9.04
CA THR A 182 -5.86 -6.95 9.94
C THR A 182 -7.34 -7.01 10.29
N GLU A 183 -8.02 -5.86 10.35
CA GLU A 183 -9.47 -5.77 10.61
C GLU A 183 -10.32 -6.21 9.40
N THR A 184 -9.78 -6.08 8.17
CA THR A 184 -10.57 -6.19 6.93
C THR A 184 -10.20 -7.37 6.05
N ALA A 185 -9.00 -7.92 6.16
CA ALA A 185 -8.54 -9.01 5.32
C ALA A 185 -8.92 -10.37 5.94
N TYR A 186 -9.79 -11.12 5.25
CA TYR A 186 -10.22 -12.47 5.63
C TYR A 186 -9.83 -13.50 4.57
N VAL A 187 -9.58 -14.73 5.00
CA VAL A 187 -9.39 -15.89 4.12
C VAL A 187 -10.75 -16.31 3.59
N GLN A 188 -10.85 -16.52 2.28
CA GLN A 188 -12.07 -17.01 1.66
C GLN A 188 -12.22 -18.53 1.92
N PRO A 189 -13.43 -19.02 2.19
CA PRO A 189 -13.68 -20.45 2.30
C PRO A 189 -13.29 -21.19 1.01
N PRO A 190 -12.77 -22.42 1.09
CA PRO A 190 -12.53 -23.25 -0.10
C PRO A 190 -13.80 -23.40 -0.93
N ALA A 191 -13.70 -23.29 -2.26
CA ALA A 191 -14.85 -23.42 -3.18
C ALA A 191 -15.55 -24.78 -3.14
N ASN A 192 -14.96 -25.77 -2.46
CA ASN A 192 -15.42 -27.16 -2.39
C ASN A 192 -16.18 -27.46 -1.08
N GLN A 193 -16.51 -26.46 -0.26
CA GLN A 193 -17.28 -26.68 0.97
C GLN A 193 -18.67 -27.22 0.64
N SER A 194 -19.05 -28.34 1.26
CA SER A 194 -20.36 -28.95 1.05
C SER A 194 -21.47 -28.06 1.58
N GLU A 195 -22.61 -28.05 0.88
CA GLU A 195 -23.84 -27.40 1.34
C GLU A 195 -24.24 -27.96 2.72
N GLY A 196 -23.97 -27.21 3.78
CA GLY A 196 -24.24 -27.63 5.17
C GLY A 196 -23.13 -27.29 6.18
N VAL A 197 -21.91 -26.99 5.73
CA VAL A 197 -20.82 -26.53 6.61
C VAL A 197 -20.79 -25.00 6.63
N PRO A 198 -20.81 -24.34 7.81
CA PRO A 198 -20.66 -22.89 7.91
C PRO A 198 -19.35 -22.42 7.24
N PRO A 199 -19.36 -21.29 6.52
CA PRO A 199 -18.17 -20.79 5.85
C PRO A 199 -17.03 -20.54 6.84
N ASP A 200 -15.85 -21.09 6.54
CA ASP A 200 -14.62 -20.89 7.35
C ASP A 200 -14.06 -19.47 7.09
N VAL A 201 -14.65 -18.49 7.78
CA VAL A 201 -14.25 -17.09 7.72
C VAL A 201 -13.29 -16.80 8.85
N ARG A 202 -12.00 -16.64 8.51
CA ARG A 202 -10.94 -16.31 9.48
C ARG A 202 -10.05 -15.18 8.99
N PRO A 203 -9.49 -14.36 9.89
CA PRO A 203 -8.58 -13.28 9.50
C PRO A 203 -7.40 -13.80 8.69
N ALA A 204 -6.99 -13.08 7.65
CA ALA A 204 -5.82 -13.44 6.84
C ALA A 204 -4.50 -13.21 7.58
N PHE A 205 -4.50 -12.31 8.56
CA PHE A 205 -3.33 -11.90 9.31
C PHE A 205 -3.63 -11.88 10.82
N ARG A 206 -2.70 -12.41 11.63
CA ARG A 206 -2.80 -12.41 13.10
C ARG A 206 -1.57 -11.84 13.77
N HIS A 207 -1.76 -10.90 14.69
CA HIS A 207 -0.68 -10.34 15.50
C HIS A 207 -0.41 -11.28 16.68
N ILE A 208 0.81 -11.81 16.76
CA ILE A 208 1.26 -12.71 17.82
C ILE A 208 2.46 -12.12 18.55
N PHE A 209 2.63 -12.44 19.83
CA PHE A 209 3.82 -12.09 20.59
C PHE A 209 4.71 -13.32 20.79
N LYS A 210 5.97 -13.26 20.35
CA LYS A 210 6.98 -14.30 20.66
C LYS A 210 7.97 -13.78 21.70
N SER A 211 8.30 -14.62 22.68
CA SER A 211 9.32 -14.33 23.68
C SER A 211 10.72 -14.45 23.05
N VAL A 212 11.59 -13.49 23.31
CA VAL A 212 12.95 -13.51 22.79
C VAL A 212 13.80 -14.47 23.62
N THR A 213 14.27 -15.55 23.01
CA THR A 213 15.09 -16.58 23.67
C THR A 213 16.37 -16.03 24.29
N LYS A 214 16.90 -14.91 23.78
CA LYS A 214 18.11 -14.25 24.30
C LYS A 214 17.88 -13.39 25.55
N ASN A 215 16.66 -12.92 25.82
CA ASN A 215 16.35 -12.02 26.94
C ASN A 215 15.02 -12.42 27.60
N PRO A 216 15.02 -13.19 28.71
CA PRO A 216 13.78 -13.50 29.42
C PRO A 216 13.10 -12.20 29.88
N GLY A 217 11.89 -11.94 29.38
CA GLY A 217 11.10 -10.73 29.66
C GLY A 217 10.84 -9.83 28.45
N GLN A 218 11.62 -9.93 27.38
CA GLN A 218 11.40 -9.14 26.16
C GLN A 218 10.52 -9.91 25.16
N LYS A 219 9.35 -9.35 24.82
CA LYS A 219 8.43 -9.91 23.80
C LYS A 219 8.50 -9.08 22.52
N ILE A 220 8.48 -9.75 21.37
CA ILE A 220 8.42 -9.11 20.05
C ILE A 220 7.08 -9.43 19.40
N GLY A 221 6.41 -8.40 18.87
CA GLY A 221 5.21 -8.56 18.05
C GLY A 221 5.56 -9.00 16.63
N LEU A 222 4.95 -10.10 16.19
CA LEU A 222 5.05 -10.64 14.84
C LEU A 222 3.67 -10.63 14.17
N MET A 223 3.67 -10.36 12.87
CA MET A 223 2.52 -10.53 12.00
C MET A 223 2.67 -11.88 11.30
N GLU A 224 1.72 -12.77 11.54
CA GLU A 224 1.63 -14.10 10.94
C GLU A 224 0.50 -14.12 9.91
N ARG A 225 0.72 -14.79 8.77
CA ARG A 225 -0.35 -15.09 7.80
C ARG A 225 -1.01 -16.41 8.13
N LEU A 226 -2.33 -16.43 8.21
CA LEU A 226 -3.09 -17.67 8.34
C LEU A 226 -3.32 -18.25 6.92
N SER A 227 -2.64 -19.36 6.61
CA SER A 227 -2.84 -20.10 5.36
C SER A 227 -3.83 -21.24 5.56
N THR A 228 -4.60 -21.59 4.53
CA THR A 228 -5.37 -22.83 4.45
C THR A 228 -4.41 -24.00 4.41
N CYS A 229 -4.51 -24.89 5.40
CA CYS A 229 -4.10 -26.28 5.24
C CYS A 229 -4.99 -26.94 4.20
#